data_AF-A0A7S2RM45-F1
#
_entry.id   AF-A0A7S2RM45-F1
#
_cell.length_a   1.000
_cell.length_b   1.000
_cell.length_c   1.000
_cell.angle_alpha   90.00
_cell.angle_beta   90.00
_cell.angle_gamma   90.00
#
_symmetry.space_group_name_H-M   'P 1'
#
loop_
_entity.id
_entity.type
_entity.pdbx_description
1 polymer ?
#
loop_
_entity_poly.entity_id
_entity_poly.type
_entity_poly.pdbx_seq_one_letter_code
_entity_poly.pdbx_strand_id
1 'polypeptide(L)'
;DMVNAILKVIEIDKYLTESKVLEKRNDVSTVYYFRYTVLSLDIHRDIVMEIVKEEMADGNFFMCMRSVKHPNMPLVPQVKRLTFWNGIVLNQQGDDVLYHS
;
A
#
# COMPACT_ATOMS: atom_id res chain seq x y z
N ASP A 1 -13.65 0.72 -9.16
CA ASP A 1 -12.30 1.31 -9.08
C ASP A 1 -11.35 0.25 -8.53
N MET A 2 -10.49 -0.29 -9.39
CA MET A 2 -9.63 -1.46 -9.15
C MET A 2 -8.60 -1.22 -8.03
N VAL A 3 -8.17 0.02 -7.83
CA VAL A 3 -7.26 0.37 -6.73
C VAL A 3 -7.97 0.24 -5.38
N ASN A 4 -9.22 0.68 -5.30
CA ASN A 4 -10.00 0.51 -4.08
C ASN A 4 -10.22 -0.97 -3.77
N ALA A 5 -10.23 -1.86 -4.77
CA ALA A 5 -10.29 -3.31 -4.54
C ALA A 5 -8.99 -3.83 -3.88
N ILE A 6 -7.82 -3.33 -4.28
CA ILE A 6 -6.54 -3.77 -3.69
C ILE A 6 -6.31 -3.14 -2.32
N LEU A 7 -6.70 -1.89 -2.13
CA LEU A 7 -6.74 -1.29 -0.79
C LEU A 7 -7.66 -2.11 0.13
N LYS A 8 -8.81 -2.58 -0.37
CA LYS A 8 -9.67 -3.52 0.35
C LYS A 8 -8.99 -4.87 0.63
N VAL A 9 -8.17 -5.39 -0.29
CA VAL A 9 -7.34 -6.60 -0.04
C VAL A 9 -6.34 -6.36 1.10
N ILE A 10 -5.72 -5.18 1.15
CA ILE A 10 -4.83 -4.81 2.25
C ILE A 10 -5.64 -4.66 3.55
N GLU A 11 -6.83 -4.07 3.51
CA GLU A 11 -7.71 -3.90 4.67
C GLU A 11 -8.21 -5.21 5.28
N ILE A 12 -8.33 -6.28 4.48
CA ILE A 12 -8.69 -7.61 4.99
C ILE A 12 -7.47 -8.43 5.45
N ASP A 13 -6.25 -7.88 5.38
CA ASP A 13 -5.08 -8.51 5.97
C ASP A 13 -5.28 -8.60 7.49
N LYS A 14 -5.39 -9.83 8.00
CA LYS A 14 -5.62 -10.13 9.42
C LYS A 14 -4.54 -9.57 10.36
N TYR A 15 -3.38 -9.19 9.84
CA TYR A 15 -2.30 -8.59 10.63
C TYR A 15 -2.31 -7.07 10.59
N LEU A 16 -3.10 -6.46 9.69
CA LEU A 16 -3.27 -5.02 9.62
C LEU A 16 -4.13 -4.56 10.80
N THR A 17 -3.60 -3.60 11.54
CA THR A 17 -4.21 -3.03 12.76
C THR A 17 -4.62 -1.58 12.60
N GLU A 18 -3.99 -0.86 11.67
CA GLU A 18 -4.32 0.53 11.38
C GLU A 18 -3.99 0.85 9.93
N SER A 19 -4.88 1.55 9.23
CA SER A 19 -4.62 2.16 7.93
C SER A 19 -5.10 3.61 7.91
N LYS A 20 -4.32 4.48 7.28
CA LYS A 20 -4.66 5.91 7.15
C LYS A 20 -4.11 6.50 5.87
N VAL A 21 -4.91 7.31 5.18
CA VAL A 21 -4.42 8.21 4.13
C VAL A 21 -3.74 9.40 4.80
N LEU A 22 -2.46 9.62 4.50
CA LEU A 22 -1.69 10.75 5.04
C LEU A 22 -1.75 11.97 4.15
N GLU A 23 -1.58 11.78 2.85
CA GLU A 23 -1.42 12.86 1.87
C GLU A 23 -1.87 12.37 0.49
N LYS A 24 -2.78 13.10 -0.16
CA LYS A 24 -3.05 12.94 -1.60
C LYS A 24 -2.14 13.92 -2.33
N ARG A 25 -1.14 13.42 -3.05
CA ARG A 25 -0.15 14.28 -3.74
C ARG A 25 -0.69 14.80 -5.07
N ASN A 26 -1.33 13.92 -5.83
CA ASN A 26 -2.02 14.22 -7.09
C ASN A 26 -3.01 13.09 -7.40
N ASP A 27 -3.56 13.09 -8.62
CA ASP A 27 -4.58 12.13 -9.04
C ASP A 27 -4.10 10.68 -9.08
N VAL A 28 -2.79 10.48 -9.24
CA VAL A 28 -2.17 9.16 -9.38
C VAL A 28 -1.32 8.73 -8.19
N SER A 29 -0.99 9.64 -7.28
CA SER A 29 -0.10 9.38 -6.13
C SER A 29 -0.76 9.72 -4.80
N THR A 30 -0.72 8.78 -3.87
CA THR A 30 -1.22 8.95 -2.51
C THR A 30 -0.27 8.29 -1.50
N VAL A 31 0.00 8.97 -0.40
CA VAL A 31 0.80 8.46 0.72
C VAL A 31 -0.12 7.89 1.80
N TYR A 32 0.16 6.65 2.18
CA TYR A 32 -0.55 5.89 3.19
C TYR A 32 0.33 5.58 4.38
N TYR A 33 -0.30 5.37 5.52
CA TYR A 33 0.25 4.74 6.70
C TYR A 33 -0.44 3.40 6.91
N PHE A 34 0.35 2.36 7.18
CA PHE A 34 -0.15 1.05 7.60
C PHE A 34 0.60 0.59 8.85
N ARG A 35 -0.12 0.00 9.80
CA ARG A 35 0.46 -0.65 10.99
C ARG A 35 0.05 -2.10 11.06
N TYR A 36 1.04 -2.97 11.22
CA TYR A 36 0.88 -4.41 11.35
C TYR A 36 1.27 -4.88 12.74
N THR A 37 0.54 -5.85 13.27
CA THR A 37 0.89 -6.53 14.53
C THR A 37 1.06 -8.02 14.27
N VAL A 38 2.28 -8.51 14.47
CA VAL A 38 2.58 -9.94 14.38
C VAL A 38 2.21 -10.58 15.73
N LEU A 39 1.01 -11.19 15.77
CA LEU A 39 0.35 -11.67 16.99
C LEU A 39 1.21 -12.60 17.88
N SER A 40 2.19 -13.29 17.32
CA SER A 40 3.02 -14.23 18.08
C SER A 40 4.14 -13.58 18.89
N LEU A 41 4.47 -12.31 18.65
CA LEU A 41 5.68 -11.67 19.22
C LEU A 41 5.47 -10.24 19.75
N ASP A 42 4.25 -9.70 19.70
CA ASP A 42 3.95 -8.29 20.02
C ASP A 42 4.88 -7.29 19.31
N ILE A 43 5.36 -7.68 18.12
CA ILE A 43 6.20 -6.82 17.29
C ILE A 43 5.28 -5.98 16.42
N HIS A 44 5.20 -4.70 16.73
CA HIS A 44 4.56 -3.72 15.88
C HIS A 44 5.50 -3.27 14.78
N ARG A 45 5.02 -3.37 13.54
CA ARG A 45 5.67 -2.84 12.36
C ARG A 45 4.78 -1.77 11.75
N ASP A 46 5.38 -0.71 11.25
CA ASP A 46 4.64 0.28 10.48
C ASP A 46 5.33 0.55 9.14
N ILE A 47 4.58 1.12 8.22
CA ILE A 47 5.10 1.58 6.94
C ILE A 47 4.38 2.87 6.55
N VAL A 48 5.18 3.83 6.07
CA VAL A 48 4.69 5.00 5.37
C VAL A 48 5.03 4.79 3.91
N MET A 49 4.03 4.67 3.06
CA MET A 49 4.18 4.20 1.69
C MET A 49 3.49 5.15 0.72
N GLU A 50 4.20 5.56 -0.33
CA GLU A 50 3.60 6.18 -1.50
C GLU A 50 3.16 5.09 -2.47
N ILE A 51 1.90 5.16 -2.88
CA ILE A 51 1.33 4.33 -3.95
C ILE A 51 1.12 5.24 -5.16
N VAL A 52 1.79 4.93 -6.26
CA VAL A 52 1.66 5.60 -7.55
C VAL A 52 0.94 4.66 -8.52
N LYS A 53 -0.03 5.18 -9.24
CA LYS A 53 -0.82 4.45 -10.23
C LYS A 53 -0.39 4.90 -11.61
N GLU A 54 -0.17 3.94 -12.50
CA GLU A 54 0.14 4.21 -13.89
C GLU A 54 -0.78 3.36 -14.76
N GLU A 55 -1.52 4.00 -15.65
CA GLU A 55 -2.27 3.30 -16.69
C GLU A 55 -1.30 2.97 -17.83
N MET A 56 -1.30 1.71 -18.23
CA MET A 56 -0.45 1.19 -19.29
C MET A 56 -1.14 1.31 -20.64
N ALA A 57 -0.36 1.33 -21.73
CA ALA A 57 -0.87 1.57 -23.08
C ALA A 57 -1.88 0.51 -23.57
N ASP A 58 -1.91 -0.66 -22.95
CA ASP A 58 -2.82 -1.78 -23.22
C ASP A 58 -4.05 -1.80 -22.30
N GLY A 59 -4.28 -0.74 -21.51
CA GLY A 59 -5.39 -0.63 -20.57
C GLY A 59 -5.15 -1.36 -19.25
N ASN A 60 -3.98 -1.98 -19.05
CA ASN A 60 -3.58 -2.55 -17.77
C ASN A 60 -3.17 -1.43 -16.79
N PHE A 61 -3.07 -1.77 -15.51
CA PHE A 61 -2.62 -0.82 -14.50
C PHE A 61 -1.39 -1.34 -13.79
N PHE A 62 -0.41 -0.46 -13.63
CA PHE A 62 0.73 -0.68 -12.77
C PHE A 62 0.56 0.14 -11.49
N MET A 63 0.76 -0.50 -10.35
CA MET A 63 0.84 0.17 -9.06
C MET A 63 2.25 0.03 -8.51
N CYS A 64 2.94 1.16 -8.42
CA CYS A 64 4.23 1.25 -7.77
C CYS A 64 4.03 1.64 -6.30
N MET A 65 4.67 0.90 -5.41
CA MET A 65 4.57 1.07 -3.96
C MET A 65 5.96 1.22 -3.38
N ARG A 66 6.23 2.37 -2.74
CA ARG A 66 7.55 2.65 -2.17
C ARG A 66 7.45 3.29 -0.80
N SER A 67 8.34 2.91 0.11
CA SER A 67 8.44 3.56 1.42
C SER A 67 8.92 5.00 1.28
N VAL A 68 8.25 5.94 1.94
CA VAL A 68 8.60 7.37 1.96
C VAL A 68 8.67 7.91 3.39
N LYS A 69 9.37 9.02 3.59
CA LYS A 69 9.31 9.78 4.83
C LYS A 69 8.13 10.74 4.78
N HIS A 70 7.43 10.92 5.91
CA HIS A 70 6.34 11.88 6.03
C HIS A 70 6.48 12.66 7.35
N PRO A 71 6.40 13.99 7.35
CA PRO A 71 6.69 14.82 8.53
C PRO A 71 5.75 14.51 9.72
N ASN A 72 4.49 14.17 9.43
CA ASN A 72 3.49 13.85 10.47
C ASN A 72 3.57 12.40 10.97
N MET A 73 4.52 11.59 10.48
CA MET A 73 4.70 10.19 10.89
C MET A 73 6.17 9.87 11.19
N PRO A 74 6.75 10.50 12.24
CA PRO A 74 8.12 10.24 12.67
C PRO A 74 8.30 8.79 13.14
N LEU A 75 9.56 8.36 13.28
CA LEU A 75 9.87 7.04 13.83
C LEU A 75 9.49 6.98 15.31
N VAL A 76 8.78 5.93 15.70
CA VAL A 76 8.41 5.67 17.09
C VAL A 76 9.37 4.60 17.65
N PRO A 77 10.05 4.81 18.80
CA PRO A 77 11.11 3.92 19.29
C PRO A 77 10.72 2.44 19.45
N GLN A 78 9.44 2.15 19.68
CA GLN A 78 8.91 0.80 19.91
C GLN A 78 8.30 0.15 18.65
N VAL A 79 8.31 0.86 17.52
CA VAL A 79 7.73 0.39 16.26
C VAL A 79 8.83 0.25 15.21
N LYS A 80 8.91 -0.91 14.57
CA LYS A 80 9.90 -1.13 13.50
C LYS A 80 9.32 -0.66 12.15
N ARG A 81 9.82 0.48 11.67
CA ARG A 81 9.48 1.02 10.34
C ARG A 81 10.05 0.14 9.23
N LEU A 82 9.18 -0.36 8.39
CA LEU A 82 9.54 -1.13 7.20
C LEU A 82 9.96 -0.20 6.07
N THR A 83 10.97 -0.63 5.34
CA THR A 83 11.37 -0.07 4.05
C THR A 83 11.03 -1.08 2.97
N PHE A 84 10.33 -0.64 1.95
CA PHE A 84 9.76 -1.53 0.94
C PHE A 84 9.73 -0.85 -0.41
N TRP A 85 9.94 -1.62 -1.46
CA TRP A 85 9.74 -1.23 -2.84
C TRP A 85 9.11 -2.42 -3.55
N ASN A 86 7.95 -2.21 -4.18
CA ASN A 86 7.26 -3.25 -4.93
C ASN A 86 6.43 -2.63 -6.06
N GLY A 87 6.14 -3.44 -7.07
CA GLY A 87 5.24 -3.12 -8.16
C GLY A 87 4.22 -4.24 -8.32
N ILE A 88 2.96 -3.89 -8.55
CA ILE A 88 1.92 -4.85 -8.93
C ILE A 88 1.46 -4.46 -10.33
N VAL A 89 1.48 -5.43 -11.25
CA VAL A 89 0.82 -5.30 -12.55
C VAL A 89 -0.55 -5.95 -12.45
N LEU A 90 -1.58 -5.23 -12.86
CA LEU A 90 -2.95 -5.67 -12.87
C LEU A 90 -3.39 -5.79 -14.32
N ASN A 91 -3.59 -7.04 -14.74
CA ASN A 91 -4.06 -7.34 -16.07
C ASN A 91 -5.58 -7.48 -16.04
N GLN A 92 -6.27 -6.66 -16.82
CA GLN A 92 -7.70 -6.85 -17.04
C GLN A 92 -7.91 -7.91 -18.13
N GLN A 93 -8.53 -9.03 -17.77
CA GLN A 93 -8.88 -10.08 -18.74
C GLN A 93 -10.40 -10.21 -18.79
N GLY A 94 -11.04 -9.52 -19.74
CA GLY A 94 -12.50 -9.45 -19.84
C GLY A 94 -13.12 -8.59 -18.72
N ASP A 95 -14.20 -9.07 -18.11
CA ASP A 95 -14.82 -8.43 -16.94
C ASP A 95 -14.11 -8.76 -15.62
N ASP A 96 -13.13 -9.68 -15.64
CA ASP A 96 -12.39 -10.15 -14.48
C ASP A 96 -11.02 -9.44 -14.32
N VAL A 97 -10.60 -9.24 -13.07
CA VAL A 97 -9.29 -8.67 -12.71
C VAL A 97 -8.43 -9.79 -12.11
N LEU A 98 -7.31 -10.12 -12.75
CA LEU A 98 -6.36 -11.13 -12.27
C LEU A 98 -5.15 -10.48 -11.58
N TYR A 99 -4.78 -11.02 -10.42
CA TYR A 99 -3.64 -10.57 -9.60
C TYR A 99 -2.40 -11.46 -9.84
N HIS A 100 -1.27 -10.84 -10.16
CA HIS A 100 0.03 -11.50 -10.23
C HIS A 100 1.01 -10.81 -9.27
N SER A 101 1.66 -11.59 -8.39
CA SER A 101 2.66 -11.14 -7.41
C SER A 101 4.06 -11.62 -7.76
#